data_AF-A0A3B8WTM6-F1
#
_entry.id   AF-A0A3B8WTM6-F1
#
_cell.length_a   1.000
_cell.length_b   1.000
_cell.length_c   1.000
_cell.angle_alpha   90.00
_cell.angle_beta   90.00
_cell.angle_gamma   90.00
#
_symmetry.space_group_name_H-M   'P 1'
#
loop_
_entity.id
_entity.type
_entity.pdbx_description
1 polymer ?
#
loop_
_entity_poly.entity_id
_entity_poly.type
_entity_poly.pdbx_seq_one_letter_code
_entity_poly.pdbx_strand_id
1 'polypeptide(L)'
;MAYEMTDEERQEYDVVIEETVEEAKDNPSRLMQLATDATRFLSVASNTVEQVKESGFFQRLRDLLPSSKSKAQMNELQSFVNNLEVSQEEIREMQKLSWRMLEQLNERNLLTADALITVKNNLNSLAVEQNEVKTAIATMAEKVADRFEKLENRVANVEEAQRLNTWVTGISADEYYESLPKTIRFLKIVKDFYERKKANYSRDELNNLRVALRAAGIDFKEPVSLGDITDSLIEELQEFDESEYLKITKIILPDNAIITNKELSDMLAVPSFVTVCMLPESKKRMEIATAALKDELKCDEVTALKKVVKSYISKDNGIDMTVKMSLSDLGIELISCYSAIPNLVEAYKKSEPERLKRKVMFCSNCGAKLDNDSSFCPECGTKVE
;
A
#
# COMPACT_ATOMS: atom_id res chain seq x y z
N MET A 1 -23.27 -12.66 10.26
CA MET A 1 -21.87 -12.21 10.28
C MET A 1 -21.60 -11.42 9.00
N ALA A 2 -20.73 -10.40 9.04
CA ALA A 2 -20.51 -9.45 7.94
C ALA A 2 -20.16 -10.09 6.57
N TYR A 3 -19.60 -11.29 6.57
CA TYR A 3 -19.25 -12.07 5.38
C TYR A 3 -19.67 -13.54 5.57
N GLU A 4 -20.96 -13.79 5.75
CA GLU A 4 -21.48 -15.16 5.76
C GLU A 4 -21.21 -15.85 4.42
N MET A 5 -20.72 -17.09 4.52
CA MET A 5 -20.38 -17.95 3.39
C MET A 5 -21.11 -19.29 3.59
N THR A 6 -21.61 -19.87 2.51
CA THR A 6 -22.05 -21.26 2.52
C THR A 6 -20.86 -22.20 2.65
N ASP A 7 -21.10 -23.46 3.06
CA ASP A 7 -20.03 -24.46 3.11
C ASP A 7 -19.42 -24.74 1.72
N GLU A 8 -20.23 -24.63 0.66
CA GLU A 8 -19.81 -24.77 -0.73
C GLU A 8 -18.90 -23.60 -1.15
N GLU A 9 -19.32 -22.36 -0.89
CA GLU A 9 -18.49 -21.15 -1.15
C GLU A 9 -17.16 -21.22 -0.41
N ARG A 10 -17.19 -21.64 0.86
CA ARG A 10 -15.96 -21.79 1.65
C ARG A 10 -15.01 -22.82 1.04
N GLN A 11 -15.52 -23.97 0.60
CA GLN A 11 -14.69 -24.99 -0.05
C GLN A 11 -14.08 -24.49 -1.36
N GLU A 12 -14.86 -23.78 -2.18
CA GLU A 12 -14.38 -23.21 -3.44
C GLU A 12 -13.26 -22.17 -3.21
N TYR A 13 -13.46 -21.26 -2.25
CA TYR A 13 -12.43 -20.29 -1.89
C TYR A 13 -11.20 -20.95 -1.28
N ASP A 14 -11.37 -21.97 -0.42
CA ASP A 14 -10.25 -22.65 0.22
C ASP A 14 -9.32 -23.29 -0.82
N VAL A 15 -9.85 -23.86 -1.91
CA VAL A 15 -9.03 -24.41 -3.01
C VAL A 15 -8.17 -23.33 -3.66
N VAL A 16 -8.78 -22.20 -4.03
CA VAL A 16 -8.06 -21.08 -4.66
C VAL A 16 -7.02 -20.46 -3.73
N ILE A 17 -7.40 -20.25 -2.48
CA ILE A 17 -6.53 -19.66 -1.45
C ILE A 17 -5.36 -20.61 -1.19
N GLU A 18 -5.60 -21.92 -1.09
CA GLU A 18 -4.55 -22.90 -0.85
C GLU A 18 -3.52 -22.93 -1.99
N GLU A 19 -3.97 -22.96 -3.24
CA GLU A 19 -3.08 -22.85 -4.41
C GLU A 19 -2.23 -21.57 -4.33
N THR A 20 -2.88 -20.43 -4.10
CA THR A 20 -2.21 -19.11 -4.07
C THR A 20 -1.25 -18.96 -2.89
N VAL A 21 -1.62 -19.48 -1.72
CA VAL A 21 -0.81 -19.42 -0.51
C VAL A 21 0.38 -20.37 -0.60
N GLU A 22 0.19 -21.56 -1.18
CA GLU A 22 1.25 -22.53 -1.38
C GLU A 22 2.32 -22.01 -2.34
N GLU A 23 1.93 -21.31 -3.41
CA GLU A 23 2.85 -20.60 -4.30
C GLU A 23 3.63 -19.47 -3.59
N ALA A 24 3.01 -18.84 -2.59
CA ALA A 24 3.57 -17.70 -1.86
C ALA A 24 4.31 -18.09 -0.57
N LYS A 25 4.25 -19.34 -0.10
CA LYS A 25 4.61 -19.74 1.26
C LYS A 25 6.05 -19.40 1.66
N ASP A 26 6.97 -19.48 0.70
CA ASP A 26 8.40 -19.21 0.90
C ASP A 26 8.78 -17.74 0.63
N ASN A 27 7.78 -16.89 0.35
CA ASN A 27 7.95 -15.47 0.05
C ASN A 27 7.09 -14.59 0.99
N PRO A 28 7.67 -14.16 2.13
CA PRO A 28 6.98 -13.30 3.10
C PRO A 28 6.40 -12.02 2.48
N SER A 29 7.09 -11.42 1.50
CA SER A 29 6.63 -10.21 0.82
C SER A 29 5.35 -10.47 0.02
N ARG A 30 5.23 -11.66 -0.60
CA ARG A 30 4.02 -12.05 -1.34
C ARG A 30 2.86 -12.37 -0.39
N LEU A 31 3.11 -13.02 0.74
CA LEU A 31 2.09 -13.27 1.78
C LEU A 31 1.56 -11.95 2.37
N MET A 32 2.45 -10.99 2.65
CA MET A 32 2.07 -9.64 3.06
C MET A 32 1.24 -8.92 1.98
N GLN A 33 1.63 -9.03 0.70
CA GLN A 33 0.88 -8.42 -0.41
C GLN A 33 -0.53 -9.00 -0.49
N LEU A 34 -0.69 -10.34 -0.44
CA LEU A 34 -2.01 -10.98 -0.42
C LEU A 34 -2.86 -10.49 0.75
N ALA A 35 -2.29 -10.45 1.96
CA ALA A 35 -3.00 -9.97 3.14
C ALA A 35 -3.44 -8.50 2.99
N THR A 36 -2.52 -7.61 2.59
CA THR A 36 -2.81 -6.18 2.45
C THR A 36 -3.79 -5.92 1.30
N ASP A 37 -3.72 -6.63 0.19
CA ASP A 37 -4.73 -6.58 -0.87
C ASP A 37 -6.12 -6.95 -0.34
N ALA A 38 -6.22 -8.06 0.39
CA ALA A 38 -7.47 -8.50 1.01
C ALA A 38 -8.04 -7.45 1.97
N THR A 39 -7.21 -6.84 2.83
CA THR A 39 -7.69 -5.78 3.74
C THR A 39 -8.35 -4.64 2.97
N ARG A 40 -7.75 -4.21 1.86
CA ARG A 40 -8.21 -3.06 1.09
C ARG A 40 -9.50 -3.36 0.34
N PHE A 41 -9.70 -4.60 -0.08
CA PHE A 41 -10.94 -4.99 -0.72
C PHE A 41 -12.15 -4.98 0.22
N LEU A 42 -11.94 -5.18 1.52
CA LEU A 42 -13.04 -5.15 2.50
C LEU A 42 -13.75 -3.78 2.59
N SER A 43 -13.08 -2.68 2.24
CA SER A 43 -13.68 -1.34 2.19
C SER A 43 -14.26 -0.95 0.82
N VAL A 44 -14.10 -1.79 -0.21
CA VAL A 44 -14.59 -1.48 -1.55
C VAL A 44 -16.11 -1.57 -1.58
N ALA A 45 -16.77 -0.46 -1.89
CA ALA A 45 -18.21 -0.37 -2.08
C ALA A 45 -18.57 -0.06 -3.54
N SER A 46 -19.82 -0.34 -3.91
CA SER A 46 -20.40 -0.15 -5.24
C SER A 46 -20.05 1.19 -5.89
N ASN A 47 -20.13 2.26 -5.11
CA ASN A 47 -19.90 3.65 -5.52
C ASN A 47 -18.41 4.03 -5.63
N THR A 48 -17.50 3.20 -5.14
CA THR A 48 -16.04 3.42 -5.15
C THR A 48 -15.30 2.55 -6.17
N VAL A 49 -15.96 1.52 -6.71
CA VAL A 49 -15.31 0.52 -7.57
C VAL A 49 -14.67 1.14 -8.80
N GLU A 50 -15.33 2.11 -9.43
CA GLU A 50 -14.77 2.80 -10.61
C GLU A 50 -13.44 3.52 -10.32
N GLN A 51 -13.20 3.93 -9.08
CA GLN A 51 -11.97 4.61 -8.66
C GLN A 51 -10.83 3.61 -8.43
N VAL A 52 -11.16 2.40 -7.97
CA VAL A 52 -10.17 1.41 -7.54
C VAL A 52 -10.01 0.24 -8.49
N LYS A 53 -10.87 0.08 -9.51
CA LYS A 53 -10.85 -1.08 -10.40
C LYS A 53 -9.53 -1.23 -11.16
N GLU A 54 -8.85 -0.13 -11.45
CA GLU A 54 -7.54 -0.13 -12.14
C GLU A 54 -6.36 -0.31 -11.18
N SER A 55 -6.59 -0.32 -9.86
CA SER A 55 -5.52 -0.49 -8.89
C SER A 55 -4.96 -1.91 -8.89
N GLY A 56 -3.68 -2.04 -8.56
CA GLY A 56 -3.02 -3.34 -8.53
C GLY A 56 -3.67 -4.36 -7.58
N PHE A 57 -4.12 -3.93 -6.40
CA PHE A 57 -4.77 -4.83 -5.42
C PHE A 57 -6.08 -5.40 -5.98
N PHE A 58 -6.87 -4.56 -6.66
CA PHE A 58 -8.15 -4.95 -7.23
C PHE A 58 -7.95 -5.99 -8.33
N GLN A 59 -7.04 -5.72 -9.25
CA GLN A 59 -6.73 -6.65 -10.36
C GLN A 59 -6.21 -7.99 -9.83
N ARG A 60 -5.25 -7.96 -8.88
CA ARG A 60 -4.72 -9.20 -8.30
C ARG A 60 -5.77 -10.05 -7.63
N LEU A 61 -6.66 -9.47 -6.81
CA LEU A 61 -7.72 -10.23 -6.17
C LEU A 61 -8.76 -10.74 -7.17
N ARG A 62 -9.10 -9.93 -8.17
CA ARG A 62 -10.02 -10.35 -9.23
C ARG A 62 -9.46 -11.54 -10.01
N ASP A 63 -8.17 -11.55 -10.29
CA ASP A 63 -7.48 -12.63 -11.02
C ASP A 63 -7.50 -13.96 -10.25
N LEU A 64 -7.68 -13.95 -8.92
CA LEU A 64 -7.81 -15.16 -8.12
C LEU A 64 -9.16 -15.86 -8.29
N LEU A 65 -10.23 -15.13 -8.64
CA LEU A 65 -11.57 -15.71 -8.71
C LEU A 65 -11.62 -16.89 -9.72
N PRO A 66 -12.27 -18.02 -9.37
CA PRO A 66 -12.41 -19.18 -10.25
C PRO A 66 -13.00 -18.83 -11.64
N SER A 67 -14.00 -17.95 -11.65
CA SER A 67 -14.65 -17.47 -12.87
C SER A 67 -13.77 -16.54 -13.71
N SER A 68 -12.78 -15.87 -13.10
CA SER A 68 -11.76 -15.11 -13.82
C SER A 68 -10.75 -16.04 -14.48
N LYS A 69 -10.34 -17.14 -13.81
CA LYS A 69 -9.41 -18.14 -14.37
C LYS A 69 -10.00 -18.88 -15.59
N SER A 70 -11.30 -19.20 -15.59
CA SER A 70 -11.98 -19.80 -16.76
C SER A 70 -12.20 -18.82 -17.91
N LYS A 71 -12.45 -17.53 -17.62
CA LYS A 71 -12.51 -16.45 -18.62
C LYS A 71 -11.13 -16.09 -19.19
N ALA A 72 -10.05 -16.27 -18.43
CA ALA A 72 -8.68 -16.05 -18.90
C ALA A 72 -8.26 -17.03 -19.99
N GLN A 73 -8.74 -18.28 -19.94
CA GLN A 73 -8.56 -19.26 -21.03
C GLN A 73 -9.42 -18.97 -22.27
N MET A 74 -10.43 -18.10 -22.18
CA MET A 74 -11.35 -17.77 -23.28
C MET A 74 -11.02 -16.48 -24.04
N ASN A 75 -10.02 -15.69 -23.63
CA ASN A 75 -9.88 -14.31 -24.12
C ASN A 75 -8.55 -14.03 -24.83
N GLU A 76 -8.40 -14.56 -26.05
CA GLU A 76 -7.57 -13.90 -27.08
C GLU A 76 -8.36 -12.84 -27.87
N LEU A 77 -9.71 -12.79 -27.79
CA LEU A 77 -10.52 -11.80 -28.54
C LEU A 77 -11.65 -11.11 -27.75
N GLN A 78 -11.99 -11.52 -26.51
CA GLN A 78 -13.14 -10.98 -25.76
C GLN A 78 -12.78 -9.91 -24.70
N SER A 79 -11.53 -9.48 -24.59
CA SER A 79 -11.10 -8.51 -23.57
C SER A 79 -11.57 -7.06 -23.82
N PHE A 80 -12.27 -6.79 -24.93
CA PHE A 80 -12.90 -5.50 -25.20
C PHE A 80 -14.29 -5.39 -24.53
N VAL A 81 -14.93 -6.52 -24.20
CA VAL A 81 -16.29 -6.58 -23.63
C VAL A 81 -16.28 -6.59 -22.09
N ASN A 82 -15.20 -7.06 -21.44
CA ASN A 82 -15.11 -7.11 -19.98
C ASN A 82 -14.81 -5.77 -19.27
N ASN A 83 -14.82 -4.65 -20.01
CA ASN A 83 -14.86 -3.30 -19.43
C ASN A 83 -16.28 -2.88 -18.99
N LEU A 84 -17.28 -3.77 -19.13
CA LEU A 84 -18.65 -3.54 -18.70
C LEU A 84 -18.77 -3.90 -17.21
N GLU A 85 -18.78 -2.87 -16.37
CA GLU A 85 -19.28 -2.83 -14.97
C GLU A 85 -18.98 -4.06 -14.09
N VAL A 86 -18.13 -3.87 -13.06
CA VAL A 86 -17.99 -4.88 -12.00
C VAL A 86 -19.33 -5.00 -11.27
N SER A 87 -19.91 -6.18 -11.27
CA SER A 87 -21.21 -6.41 -10.64
C SER A 87 -21.13 -6.36 -9.12
N GLN A 88 -22.25 -6.06 -8.46
CA GLN A 88 -22.34 -6.13 -7.00
C GLN A 88 -22.05 -7.53 -6.45
N GLU A 89 -22.38 -8.55 -7.23
CA GLU A 89 -22.10 -9.93 -6.86
C GLU A 89 -20.60 -10.22 -6.92
N GLU A 90 -19.90 -9.80 -7.98
CA GLU A 90 -18.44 -9.94 -8.05
C GLU A 90 -17.73 -9.21 -6.89
N ILE A 91 -18.20 -8.02 -6.48
CA ILE A 91 -17.65 -7.30 -5.32
C ILE A 91 -17.84 -8.12 -4.05
N ARG A 92 -19.04 -8.66 -3.82
CA ARG A 92 -19.34 -9.49 -2.64
C ARG A 92 -18.48 -10.76 -2.62
N GLU A 93 -18.33 -11.43 -3.75
CA GLU A 93 -17.48 -12.62 -3.88
C GLU A 93 -16.02 -12.32 -3.56
N MET A 94 -15.47 -11.22 -4.09
CA MET A 94 -14.11 -10.79 -3.76
C MET A 94 -13.94 -10.39 -2.29
N GLN A 95 -14.96 -9.79 -1.67
CA GLN A 95 -14.95 -9.48 -0.24
C GLN A 95 -14.97 -10.74 0.63
N LYS A 96 -15.80 -11.74 0.30
CA LYS A 96 -15.81 -13.05 0.99
C LYS A 96 -14.48 -13.78 0.82
N LEU A 97 -13.93 -13.82 -0.41
CA LEU A 97 -12.61 -14.40 -0.69
C LEU A 97 -11.52 -13.68 0.13
N SER A 98 -11.54 -12.35 0.16
CA SER A 98 -10.60 -11.54 0.94
C SER A 98 -10.69 -11.82 2.43
N TRP A 99 -11.91 -11.92 2.97
CA TRP A 99 -12.14 -12.29 4.36
C TRP A 99 -11.58 -13.67 4.68
N ARG A 100 -11.91 -14.67 3.85
CA ARG A 100 -11.44 -16.05 4.01
C ARG A 100 -9.92 -16.18 3.89
N MET A 101 -9.31 -15.40 2.99
CA MET A 101 -7.85 -15.35 2.84
C MET A 101 -7.17 -14.82 4.10
N LEU A 102 -7.70 -13.74 4.70
CA LEU A 102 -7.18 -13.22 5.98
C LEU A 102 -7.32 -14.24 7.11
N GLU A 103 -8.44 -14.98 7.18
CA GLU A 103 -8.61 -16.06 8.15
C GLU A 103 -7.53 -17.14 7.96
N GLN A 104 -7.32 -17.65 6.75
CA GLN A 104 -6.34 -18.70 6.47
C GLN A 104 -4.90 -18.26 6.78
N LEU A 105 -4.50 -17.06 6.36
CA LEU A 105 -3.16 -16.51 6.65
C LEU A 105 -2.92 -16.37 8.16
N ASN A 106 -3.96 -15.97 8.90
CA ASN A 106 -3.91 -15.78 10.36
C ASN A 106 -3.99 -17.11 11.14
N GLU A 107 -4.75 -18.10 10.66
CA GLU A 107 -4.87 -19.43 11.27
C GLU A 107 -3.59 -20.27 11.11
N ARG A 108 -2.95 -20.17 9.93
CA ARG A 108 -1.74 -20.92 9.58
C ARG A 108 -0.44 -20.25 10.08
N ASN A 109 -0.51 -19.08 10.73
CA ASN A 109 0.63 -18.28 11.21
C ASN A 109 1.68 -17.98 10.12
N LEU A 110 1.22 -17.61 8.91
CA LEU A 110 2.10 -17.42 7.75
C LEU A 110 2.69 -16.00 7.66
N LEU A 111 2.14 -15.05 8.42
CA LEU A 111 2.60 -13.65 8.41
C LEU A 111 3.73 -13.42 9.41
N THR A 112 4.73 -12.64 9.00
CA THR A 112 5.81 -12.18 9.88
C THR A 112 5.32 -11.13 10.89
N ALA A 113 6.12 -10.87 11.91
CA ALA A 113 5.77 -9.93 12.99
C ALA A 113 5.45 -8.52 12.45
N ASP A 114 6.23 -8.03 11.51
CA ASP A 114 6.04 -6.74 10.84
C ASP A 114 4.79 -6.74 9.94
N ALA A 115 4.57 -7.81 9.16
CA ALA A 115 3.38 -7.94 8.32
C ALA A 115 2.07 -7.98 9.13
N LEU A 116 2.05 -8.60 10.31
CA LEU A 116 0.88 -8.59 11.20
C LEU A 116 0.54 -7.16 11.65
N ILE A 117 1.54 -6.34 11.99
CA ILE A 117 1.32 -4.94 12.37
C ILE A 117 0.78 -4.14 11.17
N THR A 118 1.31 -4.33 9.97
CA THR A 118 0.78 -3.71 8.76
C THR A 118 -0.67 -4.11 8.48
N VAL A 119 -1.00 -5.40 8.55
CA VAL A 119 -2.38 -5.89 8.32
C VAL A 119 -3.34 -5.30 9.35
N LYS A 120 -2.95 -5.28 10.63
CA LYS A 120 -3.73 -4.66 11.72
C LYS A 120 -4.01 -3.19 11.44
N ASN A 121 -2.98 -2.42 11.10
CA ASN A 121 -3.10 -0.99 10.83
C ASN A 121 -3.97 -0.73 9.58
N ASN A 122 -3.76 -1.48 8.51
CA ASN A 122 -4.60 -1.43 7.31
C ASN A 122 -6.07 -1.65 7.65
N LEU A 123 -6.40 -2.74 8.36
CA LEU A 123 -7.77 -3.07 8.78
C LEU A 123 -8.40 -1.93 9.59
N ASN A 124 -7.66 -1.39 10.56
CA ASN A 124 -8.16 -0.30 11.39
C ASN A 124 -8.40 0.99 10.58
N SER A 125 -7.64 1.23 9.51
CA SER A 125 -7.72 2.43 8.68
C SER A 125 -8.84 2.39 7.63
N LEU A 126 -9.58 1.29 7.49
CA LEU A 126 -10.61 1.16 6.45
C LEU A 126 -11.80 2.09 6.71
N ALA A 127 -12.18 2.90 5.71
CA ALA A 127 -13.40 3.70 5.76
C ALA A 127 -14.61 2.82 5.42
N VAL A 128 -15.28 2.29 6.44
CA VAL A 128 -16.45 1.42 6.29
C VAL A 128 -17.67 2.05 6.97
N GLU A 129 -18.73 2.27 6.18
CA GLU A 129 -19.98 2.87 6.67
C GLU A 129 -20.86 1.89 7.46
N GLN A 130 -20.81 0.60 7.10
CA GLN A 130 -21.66 -0.42 7.71
C GLN A 130 -21.11 -0.87 9.08
N ASN A 131 -21.88 -0.64 10.14
CA ASN A 131 -21.46 -0.92 11.52
C ASN A 131 -21.12 -2.40 11.79
N GLU A 132 -21.89 -3.34 11.21
CA GLU A 132 -21.63 -4.77 11.38
C GLU A 132 -20.29 -5.18 10.76
N VAL A 133 -20.01 -4.69 9.55
CA VAL A 133 -18.74 -4.90 8.84
C VAL A 133 -17.58 -4.26 9.61
N LYS A 134 -17.77 -3.02 10.09
CA LYS A 134 -16.78 -2.32 10.92
C LYS A 134 -16.44 -3.10 12.20
N THR A 135 -17.44 -3.68 12.86
CA THR A 135 -17.24 -4.49 14.08
C THR A 135 -16.48 -5.78 13.76
N ALA A 136 -16.80 -6.44 12.65
CA ALA A 136 -16.09 -7.63 12.20
C ALA A 136 -14.62 -7.31 11.88
N ILE A 137 -14.35 -6.23 11.16
CA ILE A 137 -12.99 -5.75 10.85
C ILE A 137 -12.20 -5.46 12.12
N ALA A 138 -12.80 -4.76 13.10
CA ALA A 138 -12.15 -4.50 14.39
C ALA A 138 -11.80 -5.81 15.12
N THR A 139 -12.71 -6.78 15.12
CA THR A 139 -12.46 -8.11 15.71
C THR A 139 -11.32 -8.84 15.00
N MET A 140 -11.24 -8.74 13.67
CA MET A 140 -10.13 -9.31 12.89
C MET A 140 -8.80 -8.63 13.25
N ALA A 141 -8.79 -7.30 13.34
CA ALA A 141 -7.60 -6.53 13.71
C ALA A 141 -7.10 -6.90 15.11
N GLU A 142 -8.00 -7.10 16.08
CA GLU A 142 -7.67 -7.60 17.42
C GLU A 142 -7.05 -9.01 17.38
N LYS A 143 -7.64 -9.93 16.61
CA LYS A 143 -7.06 -11.28 16.43
C LYS A 143 -5.65 -11.26 15.85
N VAL A 144 -5.40 -10.38 14.87
CA VAL A 144 -4.07 -10.19 14.26
C VAL A 144 -3.08 -9.59 15.27
N ALA A 145 -3.52 -8.62 16.08
CA ALA A 145 -2.71 -8.06 17.16
C ALA A 145 -2.33 -9.11 18.22
N ASP A 146 -3.28 -9.96 18.62
CA ASP A 146 -3.05 -11.06 19.55
C ASP A 146 -2.02 -12.06 19.01
N ARG A 147 -1.96 -12.27 17.68
CA ARG A 147 -0.92 -13.11 17.07
C ARG A 147 0.46 -12.51 17.22
N PHE A 148 0.59 -11.21 17.02
CA PHE A 148 1.87 -10.51 17.21
C PHE A 148 2.42 -10.72 18.63
N GLU A 149 1.55 -10.65 19.64
CA GLU A 149 1.94 -10.86 21.04
C GLU A 149 2.37 -12.31 21.34
N LYS A 150 1.86 -13.29 20.59
CA LYS A 150 2.14 -14.73 20.73
C LYS A 150 3.35 -15.20 19.92
N LEU A 151 3.93 -14.38 19.05
CA LEU A 151 5.11 -14.75 18.28
C LEU A 151 6.32 -14.99 19.19
N GLU A 152 6.93 -16.18 19.05
CA GLU A 152 8.17 -16.50 19.71
C GLU A 152 9.35 -15.74 19.08
N ASN A 153 10.34 -15.41 19.91
CA ASN A 153 11.55 -14.74 19.45
C ASN A 153 12.39 -15.71 18.63
N ARG A 154 12.54 -15.41 17.33
CA ARG A 154 13.50 -16.11 16.46
C ARG A 154 14.92 -15.71 16.84
N VAL A 155 15.86 -16.65 16.74
CA VAL A 155 17.29 -16.37 16.99
C VAL A 155 17.77 -15.32 15.98
N ALA A 156 18.13 -14.14 16.49
CA ALA A 156 18.68 -13.07 15.68
C ALA A 156 20.05 -13.45 15.11
N ASN A 157 20.37 -12.99 13.91
CA ASN A 157 21.73 -13.06 13.40
C ASN A 157 22.60 -12.13 14.25
N VAL A 158 23.57 -12.71 14.97
CA VAL A 158 24.39 -12.00 15.96
C VAL A 158 25.10 -10.78 15.35
N GLU A 159 25.58 -10.89 14.11
CA GLU A 159 26.28 -9.80 13.44
C GLU A 159 25.34 -8.63 13.10
N GLU A 160 24.15 -8.92 12.58
CA GLU A 160 23.14 -7.91 12.27
C GLU A 160 22.64 -7.22 13.53
N ALA A 161 22.38 -8.00 14.59
CA ALA A 161 21.97 -7.49 15.90
C ALA A 161 23.04 -6.56 16.49
N GLN A 162 24.32 -6.91 16.37
CA GLN A 162 25.42 -6.06 16.83
C GLN A 162 25.50 -4.74 16.04
N ARG A 163 25.35 -4.78 14.72
CA ARG A 163 25.33 -3.56 13.88
C ARG A 163 24.17 -2.63 14.24
N LEU A 164 22.97 -3.18 14.43
CA LEU A 164 21.80 -2.42 14.87
C LEU A 164 22.04 -1.78 16.23
N ASN A 165 22.51 -2.55 17.21
CA ASN A 165 22.80 -2.03 18.56
C ASN A 165 23.86 -0.92 18.54
N THR A 166 24.94 -1.08 17.78
CA THR A 166 26.00 -0.08 17.65
C THR A 166 25.45 1.22 17.07
N TRP A 167 24.62 1.14 16.04
CA TRP A 167 23.97 2.33 15.48
C TRP A 167 23.02 2.99 16.47
N VAL A 168 22.17 2.23 17.16
CA VAL A 168 21.22 2.76 18.14
C VAL A 168 21.93 3.58 19.23
N THR A 169 23.10 3.12 19.68
CA THR A 169 23.90 3.86 20.66
C THR A 169 24.51 5.17 20.12
N GLY A 170 24.69 5.28 18.80
CA GLY A 170 25.22 6.48 18.16
C GLY A 170 24.19 7.56 17.86
N ILE A 171 22.90 7.20 17.74
CA ILE A 171 21.82 8.13 17.32
C ILE A 171 21.75 9.38 18.20
N SER A 172 21.84 9.22 19.53
CA SER A 172 21.71 10.35 20.46
C SER A 172 22.86 11.35 20.41
N ALA A 173 23.98 10.97 19.77
CA ALA A 173 25.16 11.83 19.62
C ALA A 173 25.34 12.33 18.18
N ASP A 174 24.43 11.99 17.27
CA ASP A 174 24.53 12.32 15.86
C ASP A 174 23.70 13.58 15.55
N GLU A 175 24.43 14.70 15.36
CA GLU A 175 23.87 16.03 15.07
C GLU A 175 23.00 16.05 13.81
N TYR A 176 23.21 15.12 12.87
CA TYR A 176 22.38 15.04 11.67
C TYR A 176 20.93 14.73 12.05
N TYR A 177 20.67 13.71 12.89
CA TYR A 177 19.30 13.41 13.31
C TYR A 177 18.69 14.56 14.11
N GLU A 178 19.46 15.23 14.96
CA GLU A 178 19.00 16.37 15.77
C GLU A 178 18.57 17.56 14.90
N SER A 179 19.21 17.77 13.75
CA SER A 179 18.87 18.83 12.80
C SER A 179 17.56 18.59 12.02
N LEU A 180 17.10 17.34 11.93
CA LEU A 180 15.94 17.01 11.12
C LEU A 180 14.61 17.39 11.82
N PRO A 181 13.61 17.91 11.08
CA PRO A 181 12.25 18.06 11.57
C PRO A 181 11.67 16.73 12.09
N LYS A 182 10.72 16.77 13.02
CA LYS A 182 10.28 15.60 13.79
C LYS A 182 9.80 14.44 12.90
N THR A 183 8.93 14.72 11.93
CA THR A 183 8.32 13.67 11.08
C THR A 183 9.33 13.14 10.07
N ILE A 184 10.14 14.02 9.49
CA ILE A 184 11.24 13.63 8.60
C ILE A 184 12.31 12.83 9.34
N ARG A 185 12.65 13.19 10.58
CA ARG A 185 13.56 12.44 11.46
C ARG A 185 13.03 11.04 11.72
N PHE A 186 11.74 10.91 12.02
CA PHE A 186 11.07 9.63 12.17
C PHE A 186 11.23 8.76 10.90
N LEU A 187 10.91 9.29 9.72
CA LEU A 187 11.07 8.58 8.46
C LEU A 187 12.52 8.19 8.18
N LYS A 188 13.48 9.07 8.50
CA LYS A 188 14.90 8.80 8.34
C LYS A 188 15.38 7.66 9.24
N ILE A 189 14.98 7.63 10.51
CA ILE A 189 15.29 6.54 11.44
C ILE A 189 14.72 5.20 10.94
N VAL A 190 13.46 5.21 10.48
CA VAL A 190 12.79 4.03 9.90
C VAL A 190 13.55 3.52 8.68
N LYS A 191 13.93 4.42 7.76
CA LYS A 191 14.71 4.08 6.56
C LYS A 191 16.08 3.50 6.92
N ASP A 192 16.78 4.14 7.86
CA ASP A 192 18.11 3.72 8.32
C ASP A 192 18.09 2.37 9.04
N PHE A 193 17.02 2.08 9.78
CA PHE A 193 16.79 0.78 10.39
C PHE A 193 16.70 -0.30 9.31
N TYR A 194 15.85 -0.09 8.29
CA TYR A 194 15.73 -0.99 7.14
C TYR A 194 17.05 -1.15 6.38
N GLU A 195 17.84 -0.09 6.23
CA GLU A 195 19.10 -0.19 5.49
C GLU A 195 20.14 -1.08 6.17
N ARG A 196 20.08 -1.19 7.50
CA ARG A 196 20.99 -2.01 8.31
C ARG A 196 20.63 -3.48 8.34
N LYS A 197 19.34 -3.80 8.26
CA LYS A 197 18.81 -5.16 8.15
C LYS A 197 17.62 -5.09 7.22
N LYS A 198 17.67 -5.78 6.08
CA LYS A 198 16.71 -5.57 4.98
C LYS A 198 15.35 -6.24 5.19
N ALA A 199 15.27 -7.33 5.95
CA ALA A 199 14.05 -8.11 6.11
C ALA A 199 14.16 -9.10 7.29
N ASN A 200 13.11 -9.91 7.51
CA ASN A 200 13.08 -11.03 8.45
C ASN A 200 13.31 -10.62 9.92
N TYR A 201 12.60 -9.58 10.36
CA TYR A 201 12.70 -9.10 11.74
C TYR A 201 11.97 -10.03 12.71
N SER A 202 12.66 -10.38 13.79
CA SER A 202 12.03 -10.90 15.00
C SER A 202 11.34 -9.79 15.79
N ARG A 203 10.46 -10.17 16.72
CA ARG A 203 9.80 -9.23 17.64
C ARG A 203 10.81 -8.40 18.45
N ASP A 204 11.89 -9.01 18.92
CA ASP A 204 12.95 -8.31 19.66
C ASP A 204 13.70 -7.31 18.78
N GLU A 205 13.96 -7.64 17.52
CA GLU A 205 14.57 -6.68 16.59
C GLU A 205 13.63 -5.50 16.31
N LEU A 206 12.32 -5.72 16.19
CA LEU A 206 11.35 -4.62 16.10
C LEU A 206 11.32 -3.76 17.38
N ASN A 207 11.65 -4.32 18.56
CA ASN A 207 11.84 -3.51 19.77
C ASN A 207 13.06 -2.57 19.65
N ASN A 208 14.10 -2.94 18.90
CA ASN A 208 15.26 -2.05 18.67
C ASN A 208 14.87 -0.78 17.90
N LEU A 209 13.85 -0.84 17.02
CA LEU A 209 13.31 0.37 16.38
C LEU A 209 12.76 1.33 17.44
N ARG A 210 12.04 0.82 18.45
CA ARG A 210 11.51 1.64 19.55
C ARG A 210 12.64 2.30 20.34
N VAL A 211 13.74 1.58 20.56
CA VAL A 211 14.94 2.15 21.21
C VAL A 211 15.58 3.22 20.34
N ALA A 212 15.70 2.99 19.02
CA ALA A 212 16.24 3.95 18.06
C ALA A 212 15.42 5.25 18.04
N LEU A 213 14.09 5.14 17.97
CA LEU A 213 13.17 6.28 18.02
C LEU A 213 13.34 7.07 19.31
N ARG A 214 13.39 6.38 20.46
CA ARG A 214 13.62 7.04 21.75
C ARG A 214 14.97 7.77 21.79
N ALA A 215 16.03 7.15 21.27
CA ALA A 215 17.36 7.76 21.20
C ALA A 215 17.38 9.02 20.31
N ALA A 216 16.53 9.08 19.28
CA ALA A 216 16.34 10.24 18.41
C ALA A 216 15.42 11.33 19.01
N GLY A 217 14.96 11.16 20.25
CA GLY A 217 14.04 12.09 20.92
C GLY A 217 12.58 11.95 20.47
N ILE A 218 12.20 10.83 19.85
CA ILE A 218 10.84 10.57 19.35
C ILE A 218 10.09 9.68 20.35
N ASP A 219 8.91 10.13 20.79
CA ASP A 219 8.01 9.29 21.59
C ASP A 219 7.32 8.26 20.68
N PHE A 220 7.86 7.05 20.64
CA PHE A 220 7.31 5.97 19.81
C PHE A 220 5.89 5.53 20.22
N LYS A 221 5.39 5.93 21.41
CA LYS A 221 4.02 5.64 21.85
C LYS A 221 3.02 6.70 21.42
N GLU A 222 3.49 7.82 20.87
CA GLU A 222 2.63 8.92 20.43
C GLU A 222 1.54 8.41 19.49
N PRO A 223 0.25 8.68 19.79
CA PRO A 223 -0.85 8.33 18.91
C PRO A 223 -0.92 9.31 17.74
N VAL A 224 -0.66 8.81 16.54
CA VAL A 224 -0.70 9.58 15.29
C VAL A 224 -1.68 8.94 14.31
N SER A 225 -2.34 9.76 13.50
CA SER A 225 -3.11 9.28 12.35
C SER A 225 -2.36 9.57 11.05
N LEU A 226 -2.77 8.92 9.96
CA LEU A 226 -2.23 9.24 8.64
C LEU A 226 -2.48 10.71 8.25
N GLY A 227 -3.61 11.27 8.70
CA GLY A 227 -3.92 12.70 8.55
C GLY A 227 -2.93 13.61 9.29
N ASP A 228 -2.55 13.27 10.53
CA ASP A 228 -1.55 14.05 11.27
C ASP A 228 -0.18 14.00 10.56
N ILE A 229 0.27 12.80 10.16
CA ILE A 229 1.55 12.62 9.46
C ILE A 229 1.55 13.39 8.14
N THR A 230 0.44 13.37 7.39
CA THR A 230 0.30 14.12 6.14
C THR A 230 0.39 15.62 6.40
N ASP A 231 -0.33 16.13 7.41
CA ASP A 231 -0.31 17.55 7.76
C ASP A 231 1.09 18.00 8.19
N SER A 232 1.75 17.24 9.07
CA SER A 232 3.11 17.55 9.54
C SER A 232 4.14 17.49 8.41
N LEU A 233 4.06 16.53 7.51
CA LEU A 233 4.97 16.48 6.36
C LEU A 233 4.75 17.66 5.39
N ILE A 234 3.50 18.06 5.13
CA ILE A 234 3.22 19.23 4.28
C ILE A 234 3.81 20.51 4.90
N GLU A 235 3.75 20.65 6.23
CA GLU A 235 4.37 21.76 6.96
C GLU A 235 5.90 21.70 6.91
N GLU A 236 6.50 20.56 7.28
CA GLU A 236 7.95 20.39 7.33
C GLU A 236 8.59 20.60 5.94
N LEU A 237 7.91 20.16 4.87
CA LEU A 237 8.36 20.34 3.48
C LEU A 237 8.17 21.75 2.92
N GLN A 238 7.69 22.73 3.71
CA GLN A 238 7.77 24.14 3.31
C GLN A 238 9.19 24.69 3.42
N GLU A 239 9.96 24.21 4.39
CA GLU A 239 11.31 24.71 4.70
C GLU A 239 12.40 23.66 4.49
N PHE A 240 12.05 22.37 4.56
CA PHE A 240 13.00 21.28 4.37
C PHE A 240 13.26 20.99 2.88
N ASP A 241 14.50 20.62 2.54
CA ASP A 241 14.88 20.27 1.18
C ASP A 241 14.15 19.00 0.71
N GLU A 242 13.26 19.16 -0.27
CA GLU A 242 12.54 18.05 -0.91
C GLU A 242 13.51 16.99 -1.46
N SER A 243 14.71 17.39 -1.92
CA SER A 243 15.70 16.44 -2.44
C SER A 243 16.19 15.44 -1.38
N GLU A 244 16.37 15.89 -0.13
CA GLU A 244 16.71 15.06 1.02
C GLU A 244 15.54 14.16 1.41
N TYR A 245 14.32 14.68 1.37
CA TYR A 245 13.11 13.88 1.60
C TYR A 245 12.96 12.74 0.58
N LEU A 246 13.25 13.00 -0.70
CA LEU A 246 13.19 12.01 -1.75
C LEU A 246 14.25 10.91 -1.58
N LYS A 247 15.41 11.19 -0.98
CA LYS A 247 16.42 10.15 -0.64
C LYS A 247 15.90 9.17 0.41
N ILE A 248 15.04 9.63 1.32
CA ILE A 248 14.42 8.80 2.35
C ILE A 248 13.32 7.93 1.73
N THR A 249 12.46 8.54 0.92
CA THR A 249 11.19 7.95 0.50
C THR A 249 11.22 7.19 -0.83
N LYS A 250 12.11 7.53 -1.77
CA LYS A 250 12.21 6.80 -3.04
C LYS A 250 12.79 5.40 -2.84
N ILE A 251 12.33 4.47 -3.67
CA ILE A 251 12.92 3.14 -3.79
C ILE A 251 13.77 3.10 -5.05
N ILE A 252 15.07 2.88 -4.83
CA ILE A 252 16.06 2.71 -5.88
C ILE A 252 16.45 1.24 -5.91
N LEU A 253 16.32 0.62 -7.07
CA LEU A 253 16.68 -0.78 -7.31
C LEU A 253 18.19 -0.93 -7.50
N PRO A 254 18.74 -2.16 -7.40
CA PRO A 254 20.19 -2.40 -7.59
C PRO A 254 20.74 -1.96 -8.96
N ASP A 255 19.90 -1.88 -9.99
CA ASP A 255 20.22 -1.39 -11.33
C ASP A 255 20.07 0.15 -11.48
N ASN A 256 19.89 0.87 -10.36
CA ASN A 256 19.58 2.29 -10.28
C ASN A 256 18.23 2.71 -10.88
N ALA A 257 17.35 1.76 -11.24
CA ALA A 257 16.00 2.11 -11.63
C ALA A 257 15.21 2.63 -10.42
N ILE A 258 14.42 3.67 -10.63
CA ILE A 258 13.56 4.28 -9.61
C ILE A 258 12.15 3.73 -9.82
N ILE A 259 11.58 3.15 -8.77
CA ILE A 259 10.17 2.74 -8.79
C ILE A 259 9.30 3.99 -8.83
N THR A 260 8.44 4.08 -9.85
CA THR A 260 7.44 5.13 -9.99
C THR A 260 6.33 4.96 -8.95
N ASN A 261 5.63 6.06 -8.70
CA ASN A 261 4.50 6.04 -7.78
C ASN A 261 3.42 5.04 -8.24
N LYS A 262 3.08 5.02 -9.53
CA LYS A 262 2.11 4.06 -10.06
C LYS A 262 2.54 2.61 -9.81
N GLU A 263 3.79 2.27 -10.13
CA GLU A 263 4.32 0.92 -9.86
C GLU A 263 4.24 0.56 -8.38
N LEU A 264 4.55 1.52 -7.49
CA LEU A 264 4.45 1.31 -6.05
C LEU A 264 3.01 1.05 -5.58
N SER A 265 2.05 1.88 -5.98
CA SER A 265 0.62 1.66 -5.63
C SER A 265 0.08 0.39 -6.25
N ASP A 266 0.58 0.01 -7.42
CA ASP A 266 0.21 -1.25 -8.02
C ASP A 266 0.77 -2.40 -7.18
N MET A 267 2.02 -2.34 -6.72
CA MET A 267 2.64 -3.42 -5.95
C MET A 267 2.11 -3.55 -4.51
N LEU A 268 1.84 -2.46 -3.80
CA LEU A 268 1.51 -2.52 -2.37
C LEU A 268 0.26 -1.73 -2.02
N ALA A 269 -0.67 -2.41 -1.35
CA ALA A 269 -1.92 -1.85 -0.89
C ALA A 269 -1.82 -1.35 0.57
N VAL A 270 -0.80 -0.52 0.86
CA VAL A 270 -0.53 0.03 2.20
C VAL A 270 -0.64 1.56 2.17
N PRO A 271 -1.78 2.12 2.61
CA PRO A 271 -2.07 3.55 2.60
C PRO A 271 -0.99 4.50 3.10
N SER A 272 -0.41 4.21 4.26
CA SER A 272 0.55 5.07 4.94
C SER A 272 1.84 5.19 4.14
N PHE A 273 2.37 4.05 3.69
CA PHE A 273 3.58 3.97 2.90
C PHE A 273 3.41 4.65 1.54
N VAL A 274 2.31 4.34 0.84
CA VAL A 274 1.95 4.97 -0.43
C VAL A 274 1.86 6.49 -0.26
N THR A 275 1.18 6.97 0.79
CA THR A 275 1.06 8.40 1.09
C THR A 275 2.42 9.05 1.29
N VAL A 276 3.28 8.48 2.14
CA VAL A 276 4.63 9.02 2.42
C VAL A 276 5.47 9.09 1.14
N CYS A 277 5.48 8.04 0.32
CA CYS A 277 6.26 8.00 -0.91
C CYS A 277 5.74 8.95 -1.99
N MET A 278 4.42 9.11 -2.12
CA MET A 278 3.79 9.92 -3.17
C MET A 278 3.59 11.38 -2.80
N LEU A 279 3.74 11.75 -1.52
CA LEU A 279 3.42 13.08 -1.02
C LEU A 279 4.02 14.23 -1.84
N PRO A 280 5.29 14.21 -2.28
CA PRO A 280 5.86 15.31 -3.06
C PRO A 280 5.13 15.52 -4.40
N GLU A 281 4.75 14.45 -5.08
CA GLU A 281 4.00 14.53 -6.34
C GLU A 281 2.57 15.04 -6.08
N SER A 282 1.89 14.48 -5.07
CA SER A 282 0.54 14.91 -4.68
C SER A 282 0.51 16.38 -4.27
N LYS A 283 1.49 16.81 -3.46
CA LYS A 283 1.70 18.20 -3.04
C LYS A 283 1.84 19.10 -4.25
N LYS A 284 2.80 18.84 -5.13
CA LYS A 284 3.05 19.65 -6.34
C LYS A 284 1.83 19.74 -7.25
N ARG A 285 1.10 18.63 -7.43
CA ARG A 285 -0.12 18.60 -8.25
C ARG A 285 -1.22 19.49 -7.66
N MET A 286 -1.39 19.45 -6.33
CA MET A 286 -2.44 20.19 -5.64
C MET A 286 -2.06 21.65 -5.37
N GLU A 287 -0.77 21.96 -5.21
CA GLU A 287 -0.26 23.33 -5.07
C GLU A 287 -0.68 24.22 -6.25
N ILE A 288 -0.60 23.72 -7.48
CA ILE A 288 -1.04 24.47 -8.67
C ILE A 288 -2.53 24.82 -8.56
N ALA A 289 -3.36 23.86 -8.15
CA ALA A 289 -4.80 24.06 -8.00
C ALA A 289 -5.14 25.01 -6.85
N THR A 290 -4.47 24.88 -5.70
CA THR A 290 -4.72 25.76 -4.54
C THR A 290 -4.22 27.18 -4.78
N ALA A 291 -3.09 27.35 -5.47
CA ALA A 291 -2.58 28.66 -5.85
C ALA A 291 -3.52 29.37 -6.83
N ALA A 292 -4.08 28.65 -7.81
CA ALA A 292 -5.02 29.20 -8.78
C ALA A 292 -6.34 29.69 -8.15
N LEU A 293 -6.74 29.10 -7.02
CA LEU A 293 -7.99 29.42 -6.32
C LEU A 293 -7.78 30.29 -5.07
N LYS A 294 -6.57 30.77 -4.83
CA LYS A 294 -6.17 31.42 -3.56
C LYS A 294 -7.09 32.55 -3.11
N ASP A 295 -7.52 33.42 -4.02
CA ASP A 295 -8.39 34.56 -3.71
C ASP A 295 -9.85 34.14 -3.42
N GLU A 296 -10.25 32.95 -3.88
CA GLU A 296 -11.58 32.37 -3.67
C GLU A 296 -11.62 31.51 -2.38
N LEU A 297 -10.46 31.06 -1.92
CA LEU A 297 -10.31 30.25 -0.73
C LEU A 297 -10.48 31.09 0.55
N LYS A 298 -11.31 30.60 1.47
CA LYS A 298 -11.54 31.22 2.79
C LYS A 298 -10.51 30.77 3.85
N CYS A 299 -9.31 30.38 3.43
CA CYS A 299 -8.21 29.97 4.30
C CYS A 299 -6.87 30.18 3.61
N ASP A 300 -5.77 30.09 4.37
CA ASP A 300 -4.43 30.13 3.79
C ASP A 300 -4.16 28.92 2.88
N GLU A 301 -3.15 29.08 2.03
CA GLU A 301 -2.78 28.13 0.97
C GLU A 301 -2.30 26.79 1.53
N VAL A 302 -1.57 26.78 2.64
CA VAL A 302 -1.08 25.56 3.30
C VAL A 302 -2.26 24.78 3.90
N THR A 303 -3.20 25.47 4.56
CA THR A 303 -4.43 24.87 5.07
C THR A 303 -5.29 24.29 3.93
N ALA A 304 -5.38 25.00 2.80
CA ALA A 304 -6.09 24.49 1.63
C ALA A 304 -5.41 23.23 1.06
N LEU A 305 -4.09 23.26 0.91
CA LEU A 305 -3.28 22.17 0.40
C LEU A 305 -3.45 20.90 1.26
N LYS A 306 -3.35 21.02 2.58
CA LYS A 306 -3.62 19.91 3.52
C LYS A 306 -4.99 19.30 3.30
N LYS A 307 -6.04 20.11 3.16
CA LYS A 307 -7.41 19.63 2.93
C LYS A 307 -7.54 18.88 1.61
N VAL A 308 -6.99 19.43 0.53
CA VAL A 308 -7.10 18.83 -0.80
C VAL A 308 -6.30 17.53 -0.89
N VAL A 309 -5.05 17.53 -0.40
CA VAL A 309 -4.20 16.32 -0.38
C VAL A 309 -4.84 15.20 0.45
N LYS A 310 -5.36 15.51 1.65
CA LYS A 310 -6.07 14.52 2.47
C LYS A 310 -7.36 14.04 1.81
N SER A 311 -8.13 14.92 1.17
CA SER A 311 -9.33 14.50 0.44
C SER A 311 -9.00 13.59 -0.74
N TYR A 312 -7.88 13.84 -1.43
CA TYR A 312 -7.40 13.00 -2.51
C TYR A 312 -7.03 11.60 -1.99
N ILE A 313 -6.21 11.52 -0.93
CA ILE A 313 -5.79 10.26 -0.33
C ILE A 313 -7.00 9.49 0.22
N SER A 314 -7.89 10.15 0.97
CA SER A 314 -9.02 9.47 1.63
C SER A 314 -10.07 8.96 0.63
N LYS A 315 -10.46 9.77 -0.37
CA LYS A 315 -11.52 9.39 -1.32
C LYS A 315 -11.08 8.31 -2.30
N ASP A 316 -9.90 8.46 -2.91
CA ASP A 316 -9.43 7.55 -3.96
C ASP A 316 -9.07 6.17 -3.41
N ASN A 317 -8.91 6.07 -2.09
CA ASN A 317 -8.51 4.85 -1.44
C ASN A 317 -9.53 4.36 -0.40
N GLY A 318 -10.62 5.05 -0.06
CA GLY A 318 -11.54 4.57 0.98
C GLY A 318 -10.84 4.34 2.33
N ILE A 319 -9.99 5.29 2.76
CA ILE A 319 -9.24 5.23 4.02
C ILE A 319 -9.77 6.29 4.98
N ASP A 320 -9.96 5.90 6.24
CA ASP A 320 -10.15 6.80 7.36
C ASP A 320 -8.80 7.34 7.83
N MET A 321 -8.51 8.60 7.50
CA MET A 321 -7.26 9.28 7.87
C MET A 321 -7.20 9.73 9.32
N THR A 322 -8.25 9.51 10.12
CA THR A 322 -8.34 9.97 11.51
C THR A 322 -7.98 8.88 12.52
N VAL A 323 -7.98 7.62 12.09
CA VAL A 323 -7.63 6.46 12.92
C VAL A 323 -6.21 6.60 13.44
N LYS A 324 -6.06 6.43 14.75
CA LYS A 324 -4.79 6.60 15.46
C LYS A 324 -4.06 5.25 15.58
N MET A 325 -2.75 5.29 15.40
CA MET A 325 -1.81 4.21 15.70
C MET A 325 -0.59 4.79 16.42
N SER A 326 0.22 3.95 17.06
CA SER A 326 1.48 4.43 17.64
C SER A 326 2.51 4.72 16.55
N LEU A 327 3.41 5.69 16.77
CA LEU A 327 4.57 5.89 15.88
C LEU A 327 5.42 4.62 15.74
N SER A 328 5.47 3.77 16.77
CA SER A 328 6.14 2.46 16.66
C SER A 328 5.47 1.54 15.65
N ASP A 329 4.13 1.47 15.64
CA ASP A 329 3.39 0.62 14.70
C ASP A 329 3.51 1.15 13.27
N LEU A 330 3.43 2.47 13.09
CA LEU A 330 3.68 3.09 11.79
C LEU A 330 5.10 2.80 11.31
N GLY A 331 6.10 2.91 12.19
CA GLY A 331 7.49 2.64 11.83
C GLY A 331 7.72 1.20 11.39
N ILE A 332 7.13 0.24 12.11
CA ILE A 332 7.16 -1.20 11.76
C ILE A 332 6.50 -1.41 10.40
N GLU A 333 5.33 -0.80 10.17
CA GLU A 333 4.61 -0.91 8.90
C GLU A 333 5.43 -0.38 7.72
N LEU A 334 6.05 0.80 7.85
CA LEU A 334 6.90 1.38 6.81
C LEU A 334 8.11 0.50 6.51
N ILE A 335 8.75 -0.07 7.53
CA ILE A 335 9.86 -1.04 7.36
C ILE A 335 9.38 -2.30 6.65
N SER A 336 8.20 -2.83 7.00
CA SER A 336 7.59 -3.99 6.34
C SER A 336 7.44 -3.72 4.83
N CYS A 337 6.97 -2.52 4.45
CA CYS A 337 6.85 -2.11 3.06
C CYS A 337 8.21 -2.00 2.36
N TYR A 338 9.20 -1.32 2.95
CA TYR A 338 10.54 -1.25 2.37
C TYR A 338 11.16 -2.64 2.15
N SER A 339 10.91 -3.58 3.08
CA SER A 339 11.37 -4.97 3.01
C SER A 339 10.65 -5.77 1.94
N ALA A 340 9.38 -5.47 1.69
CA ALA A 340 8.56 -6.17 0.70
C ALA A 340 8.91 -5.80 -0.75
N ILE A 341 9.14 -4.52 -1.02
CA ILE A 341 9.21 -4.00 -2.40
C ILE A 341 10.25 -4.68 -3.27
N PRO A 342 11.52 -4.88 -2.86
CA PRO A 342 12.51 -5.52 -3.72
C PRO A 342 12.08 -6.89 -4.26
N ASN A 343 11.37 -7.67 -3.43
CA ASN A 343 10.85 -9.00 -3.82
C ASN A 343 9.59 -8.92 -4.69
N LEU A 344 8.79 -7.87 -4.52
CA LEU A 344 7.57 -7.66 -5.31
C LEU A 344 7.86 -7.10 -6.71
N VAL A 345 8.95 -6.36 -6.87
CA VAL A 345 9.36 -5.79 -8.15
C VAL A 345 9.60 -6.88 -9.19
N GLU A 346 10.23 -7.99 -8.82
CA GLU A 346 10.45 -9.09 -9.76
C GLU A 346 9.12 -9.69 -10.25
N ALA A 347 8.17 -9.90 -9.34
CA ALA A 347 6.83 -10.39 -9.68
C ALA A 347 6.06 -9.37 -10.54
N TYR A 348 6.14 -8.08 -10.19
CA TYR A 348 5.51 -7.00 -10.93
C TYR A 348 6.03 -6.92 -12.37
N LYS A 349 7.36 -6.86 -12.55
CA LYS A 349 8.01 -6.81 -13.86
C LYS A 349 7.72 -8.05 -14.72
N LYS A 350 7.45 -9.22 -14.13
CA LYS A 350 6.99 -10.41 -14.89
C LYS A 350 5.54 -10.27 -15.36
N SER A 351 4.69 -9.61 -14.58
CA SER A 351 3.27 -9.36 -14.92
C SER A 351 3.08 -8.16 -15.88
N GLU A 352 4.03 -7.24 -15.94
CA GLU A 352 3.94 -6.00 -16.74
C GLU A 352 3.96 -6.20 -18.27
N PRO A 353 4.78 -7.09 -18.87
CA PRO A 353 4.75 -7.39 -20.30
C PRO A 353 3.39 -7.90 -20.79
N GLU A 354 2.59 -8.52 -19.92
CA GLU A 354 1.22 -8.92 -20.22
C GLU A 354 0.22 -7.77 -20.04
N ARG A 355 0.44 -6.87 -19.07
CA ARG A 355 -0.39 -5.67 -18.84
C ARG A 355 -0.19 -4.57 -19.89
N LEU A 356 1.04 -4.38 -20.38
CA LEU A 356 1.44 -3.34 -21.36
C LEU A 356 1.23 -3.74 -22.83
N LYS A 357 0.80 -4.97 -23.14
CA LYS A 357 0.33 -5.34 -24.49
C LYS A 357 -0.90 -4.54 -24.96
N ARG A 358 -1.45 -3.66 -24.11
CA ARG A 358 -2.49 -2.71 -24.47
C ARG A 358 -1.94 -1.29 -24.56
N LYS A 359 -1.12 -1.00 -25.57
CA LYS A 359 -1.06 0.38 -26.09
C LYS A 359 -2.37 0.63 -26.81
N VAL A 360 -3.16 1.56 -26.29
CA VAL A 360 -4.24 2.18 -27.06
C VAL A 360 -3.61 3.32 -27.83
N MET A 361 -3.62 3.24 -29.17
CA MET A 361 -3.13 4.32 -30.01
C MET A 361 -4.22 5.39 -30.17
N PHE A 362 -3.82 6.65 -30.27
CA PHE A 362 -4.73 7.76 -30.55
C PHE A 362 -4.25 8.50 -31.79
N CYS A 363 -5.20 8.98 -32.61
CA CYS A 363 -4.89 9.74 -33.81
C CYS A 363 -4.21 11.06 -33.41
N SER A 364 -3.01 11.29 -33.93
CA SER A 364 -2.24 12.51 -33.70
C SER A 364 -2.92 13.78 -34.20
N ASN A 365 -3.90 13.66 -35.10
CA ASN A 365 -4.60 14.79 -35.69
C ASN A 365 -5.93 15.13 -35.00
N CYS A 366 -6.75 14.13 -34.66
CA CYS A 366 -8.10 14.36 -34.09
C CYS A 366 -8.31 13.79 -32.68
N GLY A 367 -7.35 13.05 -32.13
CA GLY A 367 -7.46 12.43 -30.82
C GLY A 367 -8.37 11.20 -30.74
N ALA A 368 -8.94 10.74 -31.87
CA ALA A 368 -9.75 9.53 -31.90
C ALA A 368 -8.94 8.28 -31.52
N LYS A 369 -9.55 7.35 -30.80
CA LYS A 369 -8.95 6.05 -30.47
C LYS A 369 -8.74 5.23 -31.74
N LEU A 370 -7.57 4.64 -31.89
CA LEU A 370 -7.16 3.82 -33.02
C LEU A 370 -6.98 2.37 -32.58
N ASP A 371 -7.37 1.43 -33.44
CA ASP A 371 -7.00 0.03 -33.29
C ASP A 371 -5.54 -0.16 -33.72
N ASN A 372 -4.82 -1.10 -33.09
CA ASN A 372 -3.37 -1.27 -33.27
C ASN A 372 -2.93 -1.61 -34.71
N ASP A 373 -3.86 -2.05 -35.57
CA ASP A 373 -3.62 -2.38 -36.99
C ASP A 373 -4.17 -1.31 -37.96
N SER A 374 -4.61 -0.15 -37.46
CA SER A 374 -5.23 0.90 -38.27
C SER A 374 -4.18 1.64 -39.10
N SER A 375 -4.12 1.37 -40.40
CA SER A 375 -3.29 2.17 -41.34
C SER A 375 -3.77 3.62 -41.48
N PHE A 376 -5.06 3.88 -41.16
CA PHE A 376 -5.70 5.19 -41.26
C PHE A 376 -6.70 5.37 -40.12
N CYS A 377 -6.84 6.61 -39.64
CA CYS A 377 -7.84 6.99 -38.65
C CYS A 377 -9.25 6.89 -39.26
N PRO A 378 -10.18 6.13 -38.66
CA PRO A 378 -11.54 5.98 -39.18
C PRO A 378 -12.38 7.26 -39.06
N GLU A 379 -12.03 8.15 -38.11
CA GLU A 379 -12.79 9.39 -37.85
C GLU A 379 -12.36 10.56 -38.75
N CYS A 380 -11.07 10.68 -39.06
CA CYS A 380 -10.55 11.83 -39.81
C CYS A 380 -9.72 11.47 -41.05
N GLY A 381 -9.53 10.17 -41.33
CA GLY A 381 -8.78 9.68 -42.49
C GLY A 381 -7.26 9.89 -42.43
N THR A 382 -6.73 10.44 -41.33
CA THR A 382 -5.28 10.66 -41.18
C THR A 382 -4.54 9.34 -41.15
N LYS A 383 -3.52 9.18 -41.99
CA LYS A 383 -2.65 8.00 -42.00
C LYS A 383 -1.89 7.91 -40.68
N VAL A 384 -1.90 6.73 -40.07
CA VAL A 384 -1.21 6.45 -38.81
C VAL A 384 0.13 5.82 -39.18
N GLU A 385 1.24 6.35 -38.66
CA GLU A 385 2.58 5.77 -38.83
C GLU A 385 2.93 4.77 -37.73
#